data_AF-A0A7J6PZ81-F1
#
_entry.id   AF-A0A7J6PZ81-F1
#
_cell.length_a   1.000
_cell.length_b   1.000
_cell.length_c   1.000
_cell.angle_alpha   90.00
_cell.angle_beta   90.00
_cell.angle_gamma   90.00
#
_symmetry.space_group_name_H-M   'P 1'
#
loop_
_entity.id
_entity.type
_entity.pdbx_description
1 polymer ?
#
loop_
_entity_poly.entity_id
_entity_poly.type
_entity_poly.pdbx_seq_one_letter_code
_entity_poly.pdbx_strand_id
1 'polypeptide(L)'
;MSHSPHFEEDVAELKQWWSSSRWKGKCRPYSAEDVARLRGNKDTRSTYPSNAMAKKLWSLLVKAREEGTSVKTLGVLDPVQAIQVSKYLDALYISGWQCATTCSSNTEPGPDFGDYPSNTVPDKVEQIFRAQCFHDKSQLLQRSSKN
;
A
#
# COMPACT_ATOMS: atom_id res chain seq x y z
N MET A 1 -23.13 25.24 9.86
CA MET A 1 -22.07 24.21 10.03
C MET A 1 -20.76 24.88 9.70
N SER A 2 -19.91 25.13 10.70
CA SER A 2 -18.60 25.76 10.49
C SER A 2 -17.70 24.81 9.72
N HIS A 3 -17.07 25.29 8.65
CA HIS A 3 -16.04 24.54 7.93
C HIS A 3 -14.87 24.27 8.90
N SER A 4 -14.17 23.14 8.72
CA SER A 4 -12.94 22.85 9.47
C SER A 4 -11.98 24.05 9.38
N PRO A 5 -11.29 24.45 10.47
CA PRO A 5 -10.42 25.62 10.47
C PRO A 5 -9.29 25.56 9.44
N HIS A 6 -8.98 24.36 8.91
CA HIS A 6 -7.95 24.11 7.89
C HIS A 6 -8.50 23.80 6.50
N PHE A 7 -9.78 24.04 6.23
CA PHE A 7 -10.41 23.64 4.97
C PHE A 7 -9.70 24.22 3.73
N GLU A 8 -9.44 25.53 3.70
CA GLU A 8 -8.78 26.18 2.57
C GLU A 8 -7.34 25.70 2.38
N GLU A 9 -6.61 25.47 3.48
CA GLU A 9 -5.26 24.91 3.45
C GLU A 9 -5.27 23.49 2.86
N ASP A 10 -6.23 22.65 3.26
CA ASP A 10 -6.36 21.29 2.74
C ASP A 10 -6.68 21.26 1.25
N VAL A 11 -7.54 22.18 0.79
CA VAL A 11 -7.88 22.32 -0.63
C VAL A 11 -6.64 22.74 -1.42
N ALA A 12 -5.86 23.72 -0.91
CA ALA A 12 -4.62 24.16 -1.54
C ALA A 12 -3.58 23.03 -1.62
N GLU A 13 -3.38 22.29 -0.53
CA GLU A 13 -2.46 21.14 -0.46
C GLU A 13 -2.87 20.05 -1.46
N LEU A 14 -4.17 19.73 -1.56
CA LEU A 14 -4.68 18.74 -2.51
C LEU A 14 -4.46 19.18 -3.96
N LYS A 15 -4.76 20.44 -4.28
CA LYS A 15 -4.54 20.99 -5.63
C LYS A 15 -3.06 20.94 -6.02
N GLN A 16 -2.16 21.34 -5.12
CA GLN A 16 -0.72 21.28 -5.33
C GLN A 16 -0.23 19.83 -5.47
N TRP A 17 -0.75 18.91 -4.64
CA TRP A 17 -0.39 17.50 -4.75
C TRP A 17 -0.85 16.91 -6.08
N TRP A 18 -2.06 17.26 -6.54
CA TRP A 18 -2.64 16.78 -7.79
C TRP A 18 -1.96 17.32 -9.04
N SER A 19 -1.26 18.46 -8.97
CA SER A 19 -0.47 18.99 -10.07
C SER A 19 0.88 18.29 -10.25
N SER A 20 1.28 17.40 -9.33
CA SER A 20 2.53 16.65 -9.45
C SER A 20 2.51 15.65 -10.61
N SER A 21 3.71 15.32 -11.13
CA SER A 21 3.88 14.38 -12.25
C SER A 21 3.25 12.99 -12.00
N ARG A 22 3.13 12.59 -10.74
CA ARG A 22 2.47 11.35 -10.30
C ARG A 22 1.04 11.20 -10.82
N TRP A 23 0.33 12.31 -11.06
CA TRP A 23 -1.08 12.32 -11.46
C TRP A 23 -1.28 12.72 -12.92
N LYS A 24 -0.20 12.85 -13.70
CA LYS A 24 -0.30 13.16 -15.14
C LYS A 24 -1.19 12.13 -15.84
N GLY A 25 -2.20 12.62 -16.56
CA GLY A 25 -3.17 11.79 -17.29
C GLY A 25 -4.23 11.11 -16.42
N LYS A 26 -4.36 11.47 -15.13
CA LYS A 26 -5.43 10.96 -14.26
C LYS A 26 -6.60 11.95 -14.22
N CYS A 27 -7.78 11.50 -14.64
CA CYS A 27 -9.03 12.24 -14.52
C CYS A 27 -9.70 11.91 -13.18
N ARG A 28 -10.20 12.93 -12.47
CA ARG A 28 -10.99 12.78 -11.24
C ARG A 28 -12.37 13.38 -11.49
N PRO A 29 -13.47 12.61 -11.36
CA PRO A 29 -14.83 13.12 -11.52
C PRO A 29 -15.35 13.86 -10.26
N TYR A 30 -14.44 14.40 -9.45
CA TYR A 30 -14.71 15.08 -8.18
C TYR A 30 -13.63 16.14 -7.92
N SER A 31 -13.95 17.15 -7.11
CA SER A 31 -13.04 18.27 -6.85
C SER A 31 -12.15 18.06 -5.61
N ALA A 32 -11.16 18.93 -5.42
CA ALA A 32 -10.31 18.90 -4.22
C ALA A 32 -11.12 19.30 -2.97
N GLU A 33 -12.09 20.19 -3.13
CA GLU A 33 -13.06 20.61 -2.12
C GLU A 33 -13.92 19.43 -1.65
N ASP A 34 -14.42 18.60 -2.58
CA ASP A 34 -15.19 17.40 -2.24
C ASP A 34 -14.39 16.44 -1.37
N VAL A 35 -13.11 16.24 -1.70
CA VAL A 35 -12.20 15.41 -0.90
C VAL A 35 -11.93 16.06 0.45
N ALA A 36 -11.58 17.35 0.48
CA ALA A 36 -11.25 18.07 1.72
C ALA A 36 -12.38 18.02 2.75
N ARG A 37 -13.65 18.11 2.31
CA ARG A 37 -14.83 18.00 3.20
C ARG A 37 -14.89 16.67 3.97
N LEU A 38 -14.34 15.60 3.41
CA LEU A 38 -14.40 14.25 3.99
C LEU A 38 -13.15 13.88 4.83
N ARG A 39 -12.11 14.73 4.88
CA ARG A 39 -10.82 14.39 5.53
C ARG A 39 -10.82 14.50 7.06
N GLY A 40 -11.88 15.04 7.67
CA GLY A 40 -11.94 15.28 9.12
C GLY A 40 -10.89 16.29 9.62
N ASN A 41 -10.64 16.33 10.94
CA ASN A 41 -9.67 17.26 11.54
C ASN A 41 -8.22 16.88 11.20
N LYS A 42 -7.42 17.87 10.77
CA LYS A 42 -6.02 17.71 10.34
C LYS A 42 -5.13 17.17 11.47
N ASP A 43 -5.33 17.62 12.71
CA ASP A 43 -4.52 17.22 13.86
C ASP A 43 -4.66 15.74 14.23
N THR A 44 -5.78 15.12 13.84
CA THR A 44 -6.09 13.71 14.15
C THR A 44 -5.80 12.77 12.97
N ARG A 45 -5.33 13.28 11.83
CA ARG A 45 -5.09 12.44 10.65
C ARG A 45 -3.87 11.55 10.85
N SER A 46 -4.07 10.23 10.75
CA SER A 46 -2.97 9.28 10.78
C SER A 46 -2.15 9.33 9.49
N THR A 47 -0.83 9.23 9.62
CA THR A 47 0.06 8.94 8.51
C THR A 47 0.15 7.43 8.33
N TYR A 48 -0.24 6.91 7.17
CA TYR A 48 -0.16 5.49 6.87
C TYR A 48 1.19 5.13 6.23
N PRO A 49 1.90 4.10 6.73
CA PRO A 49 3.18 3.68 6.16
C PRO A 49 3.04 3.14 4.73
N SER A 50 1.84 2.72 4.33
CA SER A 50 1.51 2.33 2.96
C SER A 50 1.80 3.44 1.94
N ASN A 51 1.72 4.72 2.32
CA ASN A 51 2.07 5.83 1.42
C ASN A 51 3.57 5.83 1.05
N ALA A 52 4.46 5.49 1.99
CA ALA A 52 5.89 5.35 1.71
C ALA A 52 6.13 4.19 0.73
N MET A 53 5.42 3.07 0.91
CA MET A 53 5.49 1.92 0.00
C MET A 53 4.92 2.25 -1.39
N ALA A 54 3.82 3.01 -1.46
CA ALA A 54 3.24 3.45 -2.73
C ALA A 54 4.19 4.37 -3.52
N LYS A 55 4.93 5.26 -2.85
CA LYS A 55 5.99 6.08 -3.47
C LYS A 55 7.14 5.20 -3.98
N LYS A 56 7.59 4.23 -3.18
CA LYS A 56 8.63 3.27 -3.59
C LYS A 56 8.21 2.47 -4.83
N LEU A 57 6.99 1.94 -4.84
CA LEU A 57 6.43 1.20 -5.98
C LEU A 57 6.30 2.08 -7.23
N TRP A 58 5.83 3.33 -7.08
CA TRP A 58 5.75 4.26 -8.19
C TRP A 58 7.11 4.49 -8.85
N SER A 59 8.14 4.78 -8.06
CA SER A 59 9.50 4.98 -8.57
C SER A 59 10.03 3.74 -9.29
N LEU A 60 9.78 2.55 -8.73
CA LEU A 60 10.17 1.27 -9.34
C LEU A 60 9.51 1.06 -10.72
N LEU A 61 8.21 1.34 -10.82
CA LEU A 61 7.45 1.19 -12.08
C LEU A 61 7.85 2.23 -13.14
N VAL A 62 8.11 3.47 -12.72
CA VAL A 62 8.60 4.52 -13.63
C VAL A 62 9.96 4.14 -14.19
N LYS A 63 10.89 3.72 -13.33
CA LYS A 63 12.23 3.26 -13.74
C LYS A 63 12.14 2.11 -14.73
N ALA A 64 11.35 1.07 -14.41
CA ALA A 64 11.19 -0.08 -15.30
C ALA A 64 10.64 0.33 -16.67
N ARG A 65 9.68 1.28 -16.71
CA ARG A 65 9.15 1.82 -17.96
C ARG A 65 10.22 2.57 -18.77
N GLU A 66 11.02 3.41 -18.14
CA GLU A 66 12.09 4.18 -18.79
C GLU A 66 13.17 3.27 -19.37
N GLU A 67 13.49 2.17 -18.68
CA GLU A 67 14.47 1.17 -19.10
C GLU A 67 13.90 0.14 -20.11
N GLY A 68 12.59 0.17 -20.39
CA GLY A 68 11.94 -0.83 -21.25
C GLY A 68 11.89 -2.23 -20.63
N THR A 69 11.92 -2.33 -19.30
CA THR A 69 11.91 -3.58 -18.53
C THR A 69 10.58 -3.77 -17.79
N SER A 70 10.48 -4.79 -16.94
CA SER A 70 9.28 -5.09 -16.15
C SER A 70 9.62 -5.45 -14.71
N VAL A 71 8.74 -5.04 -13.79
CA VAL A 71 8.77 -5.49 -12.39
C VAL A 71 8.09 -6.85 -12.31
N LYS A 72 8.88 -7.89 -12.07
CA LYS A 72 8.37 -9.27 -11.94
C LYS A 72 8.16 -9.59 -10.46
N THR A 73 7.10 -10.35 -10.18
CA THR A 73 6.77 -10.80 -8.83
C THR A 73 5.99 -12.11 -8.90
N LEU A 74 5.65 -12.68 -7.75
CA LEU A 74 4.80 -13.86 -7.59
C LEU A 74 3.86 -13.67 -6.40
N GLY A 75 2.78 -14.44 -6.37
CA GLY A 75 1.82 -14.45 -5.27
C GLY A 75 2.41 -15.09 -4.02
N VAL A 76 2.54 -14.31 -2.93
CA VAL A 76 3.06 -14.81 -1.65
C VAL A 76 1.93 -15.28 -0.73
N LEU A 77 2.09 -16.46 -0.17
CA LEU A 77 1.12 -17.10 0.72
C LEU A 77 1.30 -16.68 2.18
N ASP A 78 2.55 -16.59 2.63
CA ASP A 78 2.89 -16.44 4.03
C ASP A 78 4.15 -15.57 4.27
N PRO A 79 4.42 -15.18 5.53
CA PRO A 79 5.62 -14.43 5.89
C PRO A 79 6.96 -15.08 5.52
N VAL A 80 7.08 -16.41 5.61
CA VAL A 80 8.33 -17.11 5.29
C VAL A 80 8.64 -16.96 3.80
N GLN A 81 7.65 -17.20 2.94
CA GLN A 81 7.78 -17.01 1.51
C GLN A 81 8.09 -15.55 1.17
N ALA A 82 7.39 -14.59 1.78
CA ALA A 82 7.62 -13.16 1.55
C ALA A 82 9.08 -12.75 1.83
N ILE A 83 9.69 -13.25 2.90
CA ILE A 83 11.07 -12.94 3.27
C ILE A 83 12.09 -13.66 2.38
N GLN A 84 11.80 -14.87 1.90
CA GLN A 84 12.71 -15.52 0.94
C GLN A 84 12.65 -14.83 -0.42
N VAL A 85 11.46 -14.45 -0.87
CA VAL A 85 11.24 -13.77 -2.16
C VAL A 85 11.87 -12.38 -2.17
N SER A 86 11.85 -11.64 -1.05
CA SER A 86 12.40 -10.29 -0.97
C SER A 86 13.91 -10.20 -1.20
N LYS A 87 14.63 -11.33 -1.24
CA LYS A 87 16.05 -11.38 -1.60
C LYS A 87 16.29 -11.24 -3.10
N TYR A 88 15.27 -11.52 -3.91
CA TYR A 88 15.40 -11.66 -5.36
C TYR A 88 14.42 -10.76 -6.13
N LEU A 89 13.28 -10.40 -5.54
CA LEU A 89 12.23 -9.60 -6.16
C LEU A 89 11.96 -8.31 -5.38
N ASP A 90 11.75 -7.22 -6.12
CA ASP A 90 11.55 -5.88 -5.56
C ASP A 90 10.10 -5.60 -5.09
N ALA A 91 9.16 -6.45 -5.48
CA ALA A 91 7.75 -6.33 -5.16
C ALA A 91 7.15 -7.69 -4.80
N LEU A 92 6.10 -7.68 -3.99
CA LEU A 92 5.30 -8.85 -3.64
C LEU A 92 3.87 -8.66 -4.18
N TYR A 93 3.26 -9.74 -4.65
CA TYR A 93 1.85 -9.76 -5.06
C TYR A 93 1.02 -10.55 -4.04
N ILE A 94 -0.17 -10.04 -3.71
CA ILE A 94 -1.14 -10.71 -2.87
C ILE A 94 -2.32 -11.11 -3.75
N SER A 95 -2.52 -12.42 -3.91
CA SER A 95 -3.53 -12.96 -4.83
C SER A 95 -4.85 -13.23 -4.11
N GLY A 96 -5.96 -12.71 -4.64
CA GLY A 96 -7.31 -13.03 -4.18
C GLY A 96 -7.63 -14.53 -4.31
N TRP A 97 -7.21 -15.15 -5.41
CA TRP A 97 -7.32 -16.60 -5.64
C TRP A 97 -6.61 -17.43 -4.55
N GLN A 98 -5.38 -17.03 -4.19
CA GLN A 98 -4.66 -17.69 -3.09
C GLN A 98 -5.38 -17.45 -1.75
N CYS A 99 -5.94 -16.27 -1.55
CA CYS A 99 -6.65 -15.96 -0.32
C CYS A 99 -7.94 -16.77 -0.17
N ALA A 100 -8.73 -16.91 -1.24
CA ALA A 100 -9.95 -17.71 -1.28
C ALA A 100 -9.71 -19.15 -0.81
N THR A 101 -8.55 -19.72 -1.15
CA THR A 101 -8.23 -21.13 -0.89
C THR A 101 -7.46 -21.36 0.41
N THR A 102 -6.77 -20.36 0.95
CA THR A 102 -5.81 -20.58 2.05
C THR A 102 -6.01 -19.69 3.28
N CYS A 103 -6.72 -18.57 3.17
CA CYS A 103 -6.77 -17.60 4.27
C CYS A 103 -8.01 -16.70 4.26
N SER A 104 -9.16 -17.24 3.84
CA SER A 104 -10.45 -16.57 4.08
C SER A 104 -10.59 -16.24 5.57
N SER A 105 -11.06 -15.03 5.88
CA SER A 105 -11.16 -14.55 7.27
C SER A 105 -12.21 -15.30 8.10
N ASN A 106 -13.18 -15.95 7.44
CA ASN A 106 -14.13 -16.87 8.07
C ASN A 106 -13.61 -18.34 8.11
N THR A 107 -12.38 -18.60 7.69
CA THR A 107 -11.74 -19.92 7.61
C THR A 107 -12.39 -20.92 6.64
N GLU A 108 -13.38 -20.49 5.86
CA GLU A 108 -14.01 -21.29 4.83
C GLU A 108 -13.24 -21.15 3.50
N PRO A 109 -12.62 -22.21 2.97
CA PRO A 109 -11.95 -22.15 1.69
C PRO A 109 -12.97 -22.25 0.55
N GLY A 110 -12.68 -21.58 -0.56
CA GLY A 110 -13.53 -21.60 -1.75
C GLY A 110 -12.77 -21.35 -3.05
N PRO A 111 -13.42 -21.57 -4.20
CA PRO A 111 -12.92 -21.10 -5.50
C PRO A 111 -12.85 -19.55 -5.54
N ASP A 112 -12.16 -19.00 -6.52
CA ASP A 112 -11.98 -17.54 -6.67
C ASP A 112 -13.24 -16.86 -7.23
N PHE A 113 -14.25 -16.73 -6.38
CA PHE A 113 -15.49 -16.00 -6.67
C PHE A 113 -15.56 -14.63 -6.00
N GLY A 114 -14.62 -14.32 -5.10
CA GLY A 114 -14.66 -13.08 -4.33
C GLY A 114 -15.81 -13.02 -3.33
N ASP A 115 -16.33 -14.17 -2.91
CA ASP A 115 -17.41 -14.36 -1.93
C ASP A 115 -16.92 -14.46 -0.48
N TYR A 116 -15.61 -14.54 -0.26
CA TYR A 116 -14.99 -14.38 1.05
C TYR A 116 -15.22 -12.97 1.63
N PRO A 117 -15.21 -12.81 2.96
CA PRO A 117 -15.41 -11.50 3.57
C PRO A 117 -14.38 -10.47 3.07
N SER A 118 -14.82 -9.22 2.88
CA SER A 118 -14.04 -8.16 2.22
C SER A 118 -12.72 -7.80 2.92
N ASN A 119 -12.55 -8.14 4.21
CA ASN A 119 -11.32 -7.94 4.96
C ASN A 119 -10.25 -9.02 4.68
N THR A 120 -10.59 -10.13 4.04
CA THR A 120 -9.67 -11.27 3.79
C THR A 120 -8.34 -10.85 3.15
N VAL A 121 -8.38 -10.12 2.02
CA VAL A 121 -7.17 -9.68 1.32
C VAL A 121 -6.45 -8.55 2.07
N PRO A 122 -7.14 -7.52 2.61
CA PRO A 122 -6.53 -6.54 3.50
C PRO A 122 -5.79 -7.14 4.70
N ASP A 123 -6.38 -8.15 5.36
CA ASP A 123 -5.78 -8.83 6.51
C ASP A 123 -4.52 -9.60 6.09
N LYS A 124 -4.52 -10.20 4.90
CA LYS A 124 -3.30 -10.79 4.32
C LYS A 124 -2.22 -9.74 4.05
N VAL A 125 -2.58 -8.58 3.49
CA VAL A 125 -1.63 -7.46 3.28
C VAL A 125 -1.01 -7.04 4.61
N GLU A 126 -1.82 -6.86 5.66
CA GLU A 126 -1.35 -6.50 7.00
C GLU A 126 -0.42 -7.58 7.60
N GLN A 127 -0.76 -8.87 7.45
CA GLN A 127 0.07 -9.98 7.90
C GLN A 127 1.47 -9.94 7.28
N ILE A 128 1.55 -9.79 5.96
CA ILE A 128 2.82 -9.73 5.23
C ILE A 128 3.58 -8.45 5.57
N PHE A 129 2.89 -7.31 5.65
CA PHE A 129 3.51 -6.03 5.95
C PHE A 129 4.13 -6.00 7.35
N ARG A 130 3.43 -6.53 8.37
CA ARG A 130 3.98 -6.68 9.73
C ARG A 130 5.24 -7.55 9.76
N ALA A 131 5.25 -8.65 8.99
CA ALA A 131 6.43 -9.51 8.88
C ALA A 131 7.62 -8.78 8.24
N GLN A 132 7.38 -7.97 7.19
CA GLN A 132 8.41 -7.15 6.57
C GLN A 132 9.01 -6.16 7.58
N CYS A 133 8.16 -5.42 8.32
CA CYS A 133 8.62 -4.48 9.34
C CYS A 133 9.40 -5.17 10.48
N PHE A 134 9.00 -6.39 10.87
CA PHE A 134 9.72 -7.14 11.90
C PHE A 134 11.11 -7.55 11.44
N HIS A 135 11.23 -8.10 10.23
CA HIS A 135 12.53 -8.56 9.70
C HIS A 135 13.48 -7.39 9.38
N ASP A 136 12.93 -6.25 8.96
CA ASP A 136 13.70 -5.00 8.82
C ASP A 136 14.33 -4.58 10.16
N LYS A 137 13.53 -4.50 11.25
CA LYS A 137 14.02 -4.20 12.60
C LYS A 137 15.06 -5.21 13.08
N SER A 138 14.81 -6.50 12.87
CA SER A 138 15.71 -7.58 13.28
C SER A 138 17.06 -7.47 12.57
N GLN A 139 17.06 -7.25 11.25
CA GLN A 139 18.29 -7.09 10.48
C GLN A 139 19.06 -5.82 10.89
N LEU A 140 18.35 -4.71 11.11
CA LEU A 140 18.97 -3.47 11.56
C LEU A 140 19.68 -3.64 12.90
N LEU A 141 19.02 -4.28 13.88
CA LEU A 141 19.61 -4.59 15.18
C LEU A 141 20.89 -5.45 15.02
N GLN A 142 20.81 -6.53 14.24
CA GLN A 142 21.95 -7.42 14.00
C GLN A 142 23.14 -6.72 13.33
N ARG A 143 22.89 -5.75 12.44
CA ARG A 143 23.94 -4.98 11.77
C ARG A 143 24.57 -3.95 12.71
N SER A 144 23.78 -3.35 13.60
CA SER A 144 24.26 -2.36 14.57
C SER A 144 25.05 -2.98 15.72
N SER A 145 24.73 -4.21 16.14
CA SER A 145 25.46 -4.92 17.21
C SER A 145 26.78 -5.58 16.76
N LYS A 146 27.13 -5.48 15.48
CA LYS A 146 28.39 -6.02 14.91
C LYS A 146 29.52 -4.97 14.83
N ASN A 147 29.30 -3.79 15.38
CA ASN A 147 30.29 -2.74 15.60
C ASN A 147 30.59 -2.62 17.10
#